data_AF-A0AA87B1B7-F1
#
_entry.id   AF-A0AA87B1B7-F1
#
_cell.length_a   1.000
_cell.length_b   1.000
_cell.length_c   1.000
_cell.angle_alpha   90.00
_cell.angle_beta   90.00
_cell.angle_gamma   90.00
#
_symmetry.space_group_name_H-M   'P 1'
#
loop_
_entity.id
_entity.type
_entity.pdbx_description
1 polymer ?
#
loop_
_entity_poly.entity_id
_entity_poly.type
_entity_poly.pdbx_seq_one_letter_code
_entity_poly.pdbx_strand_id
1 'polypeptide(L)'
;MTSPLPGDTIVVWFSNGAASAVAAWETIRRYGAICDVRVVNNPIIEEDEDNLRFQTDVSRWLGLPIILHGNPDYPSNSAVEIWEKRKAMVFPKGAPCTVHGKKEARQDYEKHHRVDWHVFGFTADERDRHERFILTERDNVLPVLIDGNYTKDDCASLLQFFRIALPRIYTLGFPNANCKGCVKATSPTYWNLVRRIFPDVFAARAEQSRRLGVRLVRYKGERIFLDELPPDAVGRPLKTMRIECGIVCEEDPTGDREEYFNITEWLLAA
;
A
#
# COMPACT_ATOMS: atom_id res chain seq x y z
N MET A 1 -24.56 -7.78 -13.74
CA MET A 1 -23.83 -6.91 -12.80
C MET A 1 -24.32 -7.25 -11.42
N THR A 2 -23.47 -7.87 -10.61
CA THR A 2 -23.78 -8.17 -9.21
C THR A 2 -23.57 -6.87 -8.43
N SER A 3 -24.67 -6.27 -7.99
CA SER A 3 -24.68 -5.04 -7.16
C SER A 3 -25.00 -5.44 -5.72
N PRO A 4 -24.53 -4.67 -4.71
CA PRO A 4 -24.94 -4.88 -3.33
C PRO A 4 -26.46 -4.84 -3.15
N LEU A 5 -26.96 -5.74 -2.31
CA LEU A 5 -28.37 -5.84 -1.92
C LEU A 5 -28.60 -5.26 -0.51
N PRO A 6 -29.85 -4.92 -0.15
CA PRO A 6 -30.18 -4.51 1.21
C PRO A 6 -29.77 -5.57 2.24
N GLY A 7 -29.02 -5.16 3.26
CA GLY A 7 -28.49 -6.03 4.32
C GLY A 7 -27.14 -6.68 4.02
N ASP A 8 -26.56 -6.46 2.84
CA ASP A 8 -25.18 -6.88 2.55
C ASP A 8 -24.18 -6.12 3.42
N THR A 9 -23.09 -6.78 3.79
CA THR A 9 -21.95 -6.18 4.49
C THR A 9 -20.84 -5.83 3.50
N ILE A 10 -20.51 -4.54 3.42
CA ILE A 10 -19.41 -4.02 2.59
C ILE A 10 -18.25 -3.64 3.49
N VAL A 11 -17.09 -4.26 3.28
CA VAL A 11 -15.87 -3.93 4.03
C VAL A 11 -14.93 -3.10 3.17
N VAL A 12 -14.64 -1.90 3.65
CA VAL A 12 -13.65 -0.98 3.06
C VAL A 12 -12.30 -1.18 3.74
N TRP A 13 -11.30 -1.58 2.98
CA TRP A 13 -9.94 -1.81 3.47
C TRP A 13 -9.15 -0.50 3.49
N PHE A 14 -9.07 0.09 4.68
CA PHE A 14 -8.48 1.40 4.91
C PHE A 14 -6.98 1.30 5.20
N SER A 15 -6.16 1.88 4.32
CA SER A 15 -4.69 1.80 4.39
C SER A 15 -4.03 3.10 4.87
N ASN A 16 -4.78 3.99 5.54
CA ASN A 16 -4.32 5.31 5.98
C ASN A 16 -3.92 6.25 4.82
N GLY A 17 -4.31 5.94 3.58
CA GLY A 17 -4.07 6.77 2.41
C GLY A 17 -5.31 7.54 1.96
N ALA A 18 -5.09 8.62 1.19
CA ALA A 18 -6.15 9.48 0.66
C ALA A 18 -7.21 8.69 -0.13
N ALA A 19 -6.77 7.84 -1.06
CA ALA A 19 -7.67 7.03 -1.88
C ALA A 19 -8.55 6.10 -1.02
N SER A 20 -7.97 5.43 -0.01
CA SER A 20 -8.75 4.55 0.86
C SER A 20 -9.76 5.30 1.75
N ALA A 21 -9.47 6.54 2.16
CA ALA A 21 -10.42 7.38 2.89
C ALA A 21 -11.59 7.81 2.00
N VAL A 22 -11.30 8.24 0.77
CA VAL A 22 -12.34 8.63 -0.20
C VAL A 22 -13.14 7.43 -0.68
N ALA A 23 -12.54 6.26 -0.80
CA ALA A 23 -13.26 5.01 -1.09
C ALA A 23 -14.28 4.68 0.00
N ALA A 24 -13.94 4.89 1.27
CA ALA A 24 -14.88 4.71 2.38
C ALA A 24 -16.05 5.70 2.29
N TRP A 25 -15.74 6.99 2.09
CA TRP A 25 -16.76 8.03 1.92
C TRP A 25 -17.71 7.73 0.75
N GLU A 26 -17.16 7.38 -0.41
CA GLU A 26 -17.96 7.09 -1.61
C GLU A 26 -18.80 5.82 -1.43
N THR A 27 -18.28 4.82 -0.72
CA THR A 27 -19.03 3.60 -0.38
C THR A 27 -20.23 3.91 0.52
N ILE A 28 -20.03 4.71 1.58
CA ILE A 28 -21.11 5.16 2.47
C ILE A 28 -22.15 5.94 1.68
N ARG A 29 -21.71 6.87 0.81
CA ARG A 29 -22.60 7.69 -0.01
C ARG A 29 -23.48 6.86 -0.94
N ARG A 30 -22.92 5.79 -1.54
CA ARG A 30 -23.64 4.91 -2.48
C ARG A 30 -24.52 3.87 -1.79
N TYR A 31 -24.05 3.28 -0.71
CA TYR A 31 -24.62 2.03 -0.18
C TYR A 31 -24.97 2.10 1.31
N GLY A 32 -24.54 3.12 2.06
CA GLY A 32 -24.73 3.20 3.51
C GLY A 32 -26.19 3.28 3.98
N ALA A 33 -27.14 3.57 3.07
CA ALA A 33 -28.57 3.56 3.37
C ALA A 33 -29.19 2.15 3.33
N ILE A 34 -28.54 1.19 2.67
CA ILE A 34 -29.07 -0.16 2.44
C ILE A 34 -28.13 -1.28 2.90
N CYS A 35 -26.84 -1.01 3.05
CA CYS A 35 -25.82 -2.00 3.41
C CYS A 35 -25.14 -1.64 4.74
N ASP A 36 -24.62 -2.64 5.44
CA ASP A 36 -23.73 -2.47 6.59
C ASP A 36 -22.31 -2.17 6.08
N VAL A 37 -21.87 -0.91 6.18
CA VAL A 37 -20.54 -0.49 5.73
C VAL A 37 -19.57 -0.46 6.91
N ARG A 38 -18.49 -1.24 6.81
CA ARG A 38 -17.43 -1.32 7.83
C ARG A 38 -16.11 -0.86 7.25
N VAL A 39 -15.38 -0.05 8.01
CA VAL A 39 -14.05 0.44 7.60
C VAL A 39 -13.00 -0.24 8.47
N VAL A 40 -12.11 -1.03 7.85
CA VAL A 40 -11.15 -1.89 8.55
C VAL A 40 -9.73 -1.51 8.15
N ASN A 41 -8.86 -1.27 9.13
CA ASN A 41 -7.43 -1.07 8.96
C ASN A 41 -6.67 -2.29 9.47
N ASN A 42 -5.67 -2.73 8.70
CA ASN A 42 -4.66 -3.69 9.17
C ASN A 42 -3.42 -2.91 9.59
N PRO A 43 -3.23 -2.63 10.90
CA PRO A 43 -2.18 -1.72 11.35
C PRO A 43 -0.79 -2.32 11.13
N ILE A 44 0.21 -1.47 10.92
CA ILE A 44 1.63 -1.83 10.99
C ILE A 44 2.36 -0.74 11.79
N ILE A 45 3.05 -1.10 12.87
CA ILE A 45 3.63 -0.12 13.80
C ILE A 45 4.75 0.72 13.17
N GLU A 46 5.39 0.23 12.10
CA GLU A 46 6.43 0.96 11.38
C GLU A 46 5.89 2.05 10.43
N GLU A 47 4.56 2.19 10.31
CA GLU A 47 3.91 3.35 9.69
C GLU A 47 4.22 4.65 10.46
N ASP A 48 3.93 5.79 9.83
CA ASP A 48 4.10 7.07 10.49
C ASP A 48 3.04 7.26 11.59
N GLU A 49 3.41 7.80 12.75
CA GLU A 49 2.51 7.98 13.89
C GLU A 49 1.34 8.92 13.59
N ASP A 50 1.53 9.85 12.64
CA ASP A 50 0.47 10.76 12.18
C ASP A 50 -0.67 10.02 11.46
N ASN A 51 -0.46 8.77 11.04
CA ASN A 51 -1.54 7.93 10.54
C ASN A 51 -2.64 7.72 11.60
N LEU A 52 -2.32 7.77 12.91
CA LEU A 52 -3.32 7.68 13.98
C LEU A 52 -4.19 8.94 14.06
N ARG A 53 -3.59 10.12 13.88
CA ARG A 53 -4.34 11.38 13.75
C ARG A 53 -5.23 11.30 12.52
N PHE A 54 -4.68 10.93 11.37
CA PHE A 54 -5.44 10.82 10.12
C PHE A 54 -6.62 9.84 10.24
N GLN A 55 -6.44 8.67 10.87
CA GLN A 55 -7.51 7.73 11.19
C GLN A 55 -8.62 8.37 12.02
N THR A 56 -8.26 9.15 13.03
CA THR A 56 -9.22 9.83 13.90
C THR A 56 -10.01 10.89 13.13
N ASP A 57 -9.35 11.69 12.30
CA ASP A 57 -9.99 12.71 11.49
C ASP A 57 -10.93 12.10 10.45
N VAL A 58 -10.50 11.03 9.77
CA VAL A 58 -11.34 10.28 8.83
C VAL A 58 -12.53 9.62 9.55
N SER A 59 -12.32 8.99 10.71
CA SER A 59 -13.41 8.39 11.48
C SER A 59 -14.50 9.42 11.83
N ARG A 60 -14.10 10.61 12.30
CA ARG A 60 -15.03 11.71 12.58
C ARG A 60 -15.76 12.20 11.34
N TRP A 61 -15.04 12.34 10.23
CA TRP A 61 -15.62 12.78 8.96
C TRP A 61 -16.65 11.79 8.40
N LEU A 62 -16.36 10.49 8.48
CA LEU A 62 -17.25 9.43 7.99
C LEU A 62 -18.42 9.15 8.95
N GLY A 63 -18.30 9.54 10.22
CA GLY A 63 -19.25 9.16 11.27
C GLY A 63 -19.22 7.67 11.61
N LEU A 64 -18.14 6.97 11.25
CA LEU A 64 -17.95 5.54 11.48
C LEU A 64 -16.61 5.26 12.16
N PRO A 65 -16.53 4.30 13.10
CA PRO A 65 -15.27 3.88 13.68
C PRO A 65 -14.40 3.18 12.63
N ILE A 66 -13.07 3.36 12.76
CA ILE A 66 -12.10 2.53 12.05
C ILE A 66 -11.81 1.30 12.92
N ILE A 67 -12.12 0.11 12.40
CA ILE A 67 -11.88 -1.16 13.07
C ILE A 67 -10.42 -1.55 12.82
N LEU A 68 -9.65 -1.77 13.89
CA LEU A 68 -8.29 -2.28 13.78
C LEU A 68 -8.31 -3.80 13.85
N HIS A 69 -7.77 -4.46 12.83
CA HIS A 69 -7.66 -5.92 12.80
C HIS A 69 -6.26 -6.36 12.36
N GLY A 70 -5.51 -6.93 13.30
CA GLY A 70 -4.19 -7.49 13.08
C GLY A 70 -4.22 -8.99 12.82
N ASN A 71 -3.09 -9.56 12.40
CA ASN A 71 -2.94 -11.01 12.32
C ASN A 71 -2.65 -11.57 13.73
N PRO A 72 -3.44 -12.53 14.26
CA PRO A 72 -3.23 -13.08 15.60
C PRO A 72 -1.87 -13.77 15.77
N ASP A 73 -1.24 -14.26 14.70
CA ASP A 73 0.10 -14.86 14.74
C ASP A 73 1.24 -13.82 14.89
N TYR A 74 0.90 -12.53 14.77
CA TYR A 74 1.79 -11.37 14.87
C TYR A 74 1.12 -10.23 15.67
N PRO A 75 0.87 -10.43 16.97
CA PRO A 75 0.05 -9.53 17.79
C PRO A 75 0.64 -8.11 17.95
N SER A 76 1.96 -7.97 17.77
CA SER A 76 2.64 -6.66 17.77
C SER A 76 2.32 -5.81 16.55
N ASN A 77 1.79 -6.40 15.47
CA ASN A 77 1.64 -5.76 14.17
C ASN A 77 2.95 -5.15 13.65
N SER A 78 4.09 -5.76 13.99
CA SER A 78 5.40 -5.30 13.57
C SER A 78 5.87 -5.97 12.29
N ALA A 79 6.13 -5.17 11.27
CA ALA A 79 6.81 -5.62 10.07
C ALA A 79 8.23 -6.10 10.39
N VAL A 80 8.93 -5.44 11.34
CA VAL A 80 10.27 -5.84 11.78
C VAL A 80 10.25 -7.24 12.39
N GLU A 81 9.32 -7.53 13.30
CA GLU A 81 9.17 -8.87 13.88
C GLU A 81 8.77 -9.92 12.85
N ILE A 82 7.90 -9.58 11.90
CA ILE A 82 7.56 -10.46 10.77
C ILE A 82 8.83 -10.83 10.00
N TRP A 83 9.68 -9.87 9.66
CA TRP A 83 10.92 -10.14 8.93
C TRP A 83 11.88 -11.00 9.74
N GLU A 84 11.98 -10.77 11.05
CA GLU A 84 12.79 -11.59 11.96
C GLU A 84 12.32 -13.05 12.05
N LYS A 85 11.01 -13.26 12.18
CA LYS A 85 10.41 -14.60 12.27
C LYS A 85 10.54 -15.35 10.96
N ARG A 86 10.36 -14.66 9.83
CA ARG A 86 10.41 -15.24 8.48
C ARG A 86 11.82 -15.33 7.90
N LYS A 87 12.82 -14.74 8.57
CA LYS A 87 14.22 -14.65 8.11
C LYS A 87 14.34 -14.05 6.70
N ALA A 88 13.47 -13.09 6.37
CA ALA A 88 13.42 -12.42 5.09
C ALA A 88 12.69 -11.08 5.18
N MET A 89 13.13 -10.10 4.39
CA MET A 89 12.50 -8.77 4.34
C MET A 89 11.69 -8.55 3.06
N VAL A 90 12.21 -9.01 1.92
CA VAL A 90 11.56 -8.87 0.62
C VAL A 90 12.00 -10.00 -0.31
N PHE A 91 11.08 -10.45 -1.16
CA PHE A 91 11.28 -11.39 -2.25
C PHE A 91 10.83 -10.74 -3.57
N PRO A 92 11.21 -11.30 -4.74
CA PRO A 92 10.74 -10.78 -6.03
C PRO A 92 9.22 -10.64 -6.12
N LYS A 93 8.47 -11.54 -5.46
CA LYS A 93 7.00 -11.57 -5.48
C LYS A 93 6.33 -10.90 -4.26
N GLY A 94 7.06 -10.12 -3.47
CA GLY A 94 6.49 -9.36 -2.36
C GLY A 94 7.27 -9.48 -1.05
N ALA A 95 6.77 -8.81 -0.01
CA ALA A 95 7.40 -8.78 1.30
C ALA A 95 6.59 -9.62 2.31
N PRO A 96 7.24 -10.34 3.24
CA PRO A 96 6.53 -11.07 4.28
C PRO A 96 5.58 -10.21 5.11
N CYS A 97 5.89 -8.92 5.32
CA CYS A 97 4.98 -8.00 6.01
C CYS A 97 3.70 -7.69 5.21
N THR A 98 3.74 -7.75 3.88
CA THR A 98 2.53 -7.64 3.04
C THR A 98 1.68 -8.90 3.14
N VAL A 99 2.32 -10.07 3.12
CA VAL A 99 1.63 -11.36 3.26
C VAL A 99 1.00 -11.50 4.64
N HIS A 100 1.82 -11.52 5.69
CA HIS A 100 1.37 -11.83 7.04
C HIS A 100 0.65 -10.65 7.71
N GLY A 101 1.20 -9.44 7.57
CA GLY A 101 0.70 -8.26 8.26
C GLY A 101 -0.47 -7.56 7.56
N LYS A 102 -0.75 -7.89 6.29
CA LYS A 102 -1.87 -7.29 5.56
C LYS A 102 -2.80 -8.32 4.92
N LYS A 103 -2.31 -9.24 4.07
CA LYS A 103 -3.17 -10.24 3.39
C LYS A 103 -3.77 -11.24 4.37
N GLU A 104 -2.97 -11.87 5.22
CA GLU A 104 -3.46 -12.83 6.21
C GLU A 104 -4.26 -12.15 7.32
N ALA A 105 -3.88 -10.94 7.75
CA ALA A 105 -4.70 -10.13 8.67
C ALA A 105 -6.11 -9.88 8.09
N ARG A 106 -6.20 -9.53 6.80
CA ARG A 106 -7.47 -9.38 6.08
C ARG A 106 -8.26 -10.70 6.06
N GLN A 107 -7.63 -11.79 5.65
CA GLN A 107 -8.26 -13.12 5.57
C GLN A 107 -8.75 -13.62 6.94
N ASP A 108 -8.02 -13.30 8.01
CA ASP A 108 -8.44 -13.59 9.37
C ASP A 108 -9.70 -12.81 9.75
N TYR A 109 -9.80 -11.52 9.39
CA TYR A 109 -11.04 -10.75 9.57
C TYR A 109 -12.20 -11.36 8.78
N GLU A 110 -11.97 -11.69 7.51
CA GLU A 110 -12.95 -12.33 6.60
C GLU A 110 -13.48 -13.66 7.16
N LYS A 111 -12.65 -14.43 7.88
CA LYS A 111 -13.04 -15.70 8.49
C LYS A 111 -14.03 -15.52 9.66
N HIS A 112 -13.92 -14.42 10.39
CA HIS A 112 -14.69 -14.17 11.61
C HIS A 112 -15.87 -13.22 11.42
N HIS A 113 -15.98 -12.59 10.25
CA HIS A 113 -17.01 -11.60 9.95
C HIS A 113 -17.61 -11.85 8.57
N ARG A 114 -18.92 -11.61 8.43
CA ARG A 114 -19.55 -11.60 7.12
C ARG A 114 -18.98 -10.45 6.28
N VAL A 115 -18.53 -10.76 5.07
CA VAL A 115 -18.03 -9.80 4.08
C VAL A 115 -18.60 -10.19 2.72
N ASP A 116 -19.69 -9.55 2.31
CA ASP A 116 -20.32 -9.84 1.03
C ASP A 116 -19.59 -9.10 -0.11
N TRP A 117 -19.02 -7.92 0.20
CA TRP A 117 -18.32 -7.06 -0.75
C TRP A 117 -17.06 -6.44 -0.16
N HIS A 118 -16.02 -6.32 -1.00
CA HIS A 118 -14.78 -5.63 -0.65
C HIS A 118 -14.67 -4.31 -1.39
N VAL A 119 -14.15 -3.29 -0.72
CA VAL A 119 -13.76 -2.03 -1.34
C VAL A 119 -12.28 -1.77 -1.03
N PHE A 120 -11.51 -1.51 -2.08
CA PHE A 120 -10.12 -1.06 -1.99
C PHE A 120 -10.00 0.32 -2.64
N GLY A 121 -8.98 1.08 -2.23
CA GLY A 121 -8.70 2.41 -2.77
C GLY A 121 -8.08 2.42 -4.18
N PHE A 122 -8.52 1.54 -5.09
CA PHE A 122 -8.09 1.58 -6.49
C PHE A 122 -8.74 2.77 -7.19
N THR A 123 -7.95 3.76 -7.58
CA THR A 123 -8.40 4.96 -8.29
C THR A 123 -8.57 4.69 -9.79
N ALA A 124 -9.14 5.64 -10.52
CA ALA A 124 -9.31 5.57 -11.97
C ALA A 124 -7.99 5.32 -12.73
N ASP A 125 -6.86 5.85 -12.22
CA ASP A 125 -5.51 5.60 -12.74
C ASP A 125 -4.94 4.20 -12.43
N GLU A 126 -5.68 3.38 -11.68
CA GLU A 126 -5.29 2.03 -11.26
C GLU A 126 -6.29 0.95 -11.74
N ARG A 127 -7.04 1.22 -12.81
CA ARG A 127 -8.02 0.26 -13.38
C ARG A 127 -7.41 -1.11 -13.68
N ASP A 128 -6.27 -1.16 -14.37
CA ASP A 128 -5.60 -2.43 -14.71
C ASP A 128 -5.23 -3.24 -13.46
N ARG A 129 -4.91 -2.55 -12.35
CA ARG A 129 -4.57 -3.16 -11.07
C ARG A 129 -5.81 -3.75 -10.41
N HIS A 130 -6.93 -3.03 -10.44
CA HIS A 130 -8.22 -3.55 -10.01
C HIS A 130 -8.61 -4.81 -10.80
N GLU A 131 -8.54 -4.75 -12.14
CA GLU A 131 -8.89 -5.87 -13.02
C GLU A 131 -8.01 -7.11 -12.76
N ARG A 132 -6.73 -6.91 -12.48
CA ARG A 132 -5.85 -8.02 -12.07
C ARG A 132 -6.24 -8.59 -10.72
N PHE A 133 -6.52 -7.72 -9.74
CA PHE A 133 -6.86 -8.14 -8.38
C PHE A 133 -8.16 -8.97 -8.33
N ILE A 134 -9.16 -8.60 -9.13
CA ILE A 134 -10.40 -9.39 -9.17
C ILE A 134 -10.22 -10.79 -9.75
N LEU A 135 -9.28 -10.94 -10.69
CA LEU A 135 -8.98 -12.23 -11.31
C LEU A 135 -8.15 -13.14 -10.40
N THR A 136 -7.27 -12.57 -9.57
CA THR A 136 -6.30 -13.34 -8.78
C THR A 136 -6.69 -13.52 -7.33
N GLU A 137 -7.47 -12.60 -6.74
CA GLU A 137 -7.71 -12.57 -5.30
C GLU A 137 -9.20 -12.64 -4.93
N ARG A 138 -10.03 -11.68 -5.40
CA ARG A 138 -11.44 -11.56 -4.96
C ARG A 138 -12.31 -10.97 -6.07
N ASP A 139 -13.30 -11.71 -6.56
CA ASP A 139 -14.20 -11.27 -7.61
C ASP A 139 -15.29 -10.28 -7.11
N ASN A 140 -15.64 -10.33 -5.83
CA ASN A 140 -16.62 -9.47 -5.17
C ASN A 140 -16.05 -8.11 -4.71
N VAL A 141 -15.20 -7.49 -5.53
CA VAL A 141 -14.63 -6.16 -5.27
C VAL A 141 -15.45 -5.09 -5.99
N LEU A 142 -15.85 -4.05 -5.26
CA LEU A 142 -16.56 -2.90 -5.81
C LEU A 142 -15.56 -1.81 -6.23
N PRO A 143 -15.49 -1.44 -7.53
CA PRO A 143 -14.58 -0.41 -8.04
C PRO A 143 -15.08 1.02 -7.80
N VAL A 144 -15.50 1.35 -6.56
CA VAL A 144 -16.26 2.60 -6.27
C VAL A 144 -15.59 3.89 -6.75
N LEU A 145 -14.26 3.98 -6.64
CA LEU A 145 -13.50 5.16 -7.09
C LEU A 145 -13.32 5.18 -8.61
N ILE A 146 -13.07 4.02 -9.22
CA ILE A 146 -12.95 3.86 -10.68
C ILE A 146 -14.30 4.23 -11.34
N ASP A 147 -15.42 3.74 -10.79
CA ASP A 147 -16.77 4.06 -11.27
C ASP A 147 -17.13 5.53 -11.06
N GLY A 148 -16.61 6.14 -9.99
CA GLY A 148 -16.73 7.58 -9.73
C GLY A 148 -15.73 8.43 -10.52
N ASN A 149 -14.85 7.82 -11.33
CA ASN A 149 -13.77 8.46 -12.06
C ASN A 149 -12.84 9.32 -11.18
N TYR A 150 -12.60 8.90 -9.94
CA TYR A 150 -11.69 9.58 -9.01
C TYR A 150 -10.24 9.17 -9.27
N THR A 151 -9.38 10.12 -9.59
CA THR A 151 -7.91 9.94 -9.60
C THR A 151 -7.32 10.06 -8.20
N LYS A 152 -6.03 9.75 -8.04
CA LYS A 152 -5.29 10.00 -6.80
C LYS A 152 -5.32 11.47 -6.37
N ASP A 153 -5.16 12.38 -7.33
CA ASP A 153 -5.14 13.82 -7.06
C ASP A 153 -6.54 14.32 -6.68
N ASP A 154 -7.60 13.77 -7.28
CA ASP A 154 -8.98 14.07 -6.87
C ASP A 154 -9.23 13.64 -5.42
N CYS A 155 -8.75 12.45 -5.03
CA CYS A 155 -8.90 11.97 -3.67
C CYS A 155 -8.20 12.90 -2.65
N ALA A 156 -6.98 13.35 -2.96
CA ALA A 156 -6.25 14.30 -2.13
C ALA A 156 -6.99 15.66 -2.05
N SER A 157 -7.47 16.16 -3.18
CA SER A 157 -8.19 17.44 -3.28
C SER A 157 -9.51 17.41 -2.51
N LEU A 158 -10.23 16.29 -2.56
CA LEU A 158 -11.49 16.12 -1.85
C LEU A 158 -11.30 16.16 -0.33
N LEU A 159 -10.26 15.48 0.19
CA LEU A 159 -9.95 15.55 1.62
C LEU A 159 -9.59 16.98 2.06
N GLN A 160 -8.83 17.71 1.25
CA GLN A 160 -8.53 19.11 1.52
C GLN A 160 -9.79 20.00 1.51
N PHE A 161 -10.72 19.76 0.58
CA PHE A 161 -12.01 20.45 0.53
C PHE A 161 -12.80 20.25 1.84
N PHE A 162 -12.81 19.03 2.38
CA PHE A 162 -13.39 18.72 3.69
C PHE A 162 -12.50 19.11 4.88
N ARG A 163 -11.38 19.81 4.64
CA ARG A 163 -10.41 20.28 5.65
C ARG A 163 -9.79 19.14 6.46
N ILE A 164 -9.60 17.98 5.84
CA ILE A 164 -8.91 16.83 6.41
C ILE A 164 -7.46 16.86 5.94
N ALA A 165 -6.55 17.11 6.87
CA ALA A 165 -5.12 17.14 6.57
C ALA A 165 -4.61 15.72 6.25
N LEU A 166 -3.97 15.57 5.09
CA LEU A 166 -3.29 14.33 4.70
C LEU A 166 -2.21 13.93 5.71
N PRO A 167 -1.84 12.64 5.79
CA PRO A 167 -0.72 12.18 6.62
C PRO A 167 0.56 13.00 6.38
N ARG A 168 1.26 13.40 7.45
CA ARG A 168 2.46 14.25 7.37
C ARG A 168 3.58 13.66 6.51
N ILE A 169 3.60 12.34 6.34
CA ILE A 169 4.58 11.64 5.51
C ILE A 169 4.61 12.18 4.06
N TYR A 170 3.46 12.66 3.55
CA TYR A 170 3.36 13.32 2.24
C TYR A 170 4.10 14.67 2.22
N THR A 171 4.05 15.46 3.30
CA THR A 171 4.79 16.74 3.40
C THR A 171 6.29 16.51 3.58
N LEU A 172 6.68 15.36 4.11
CA LEU A 172 8.06 14.89 4.19
C LEU A 172 8.62 14.38 2.84
N GLY A 173 7.81 14.41 1.77
CA GLY A 173 8.21 14.07 0.40
C GLY A 173 8.02 12.59 0.02
N PHE A 174 7.40 11.78 0.88
CA PHE A 174 7.11 10.38 0.56
C PHE A 174 5.86 10.27 -0.34
N PRO A 175 5.82 9.28 -1.25
CA PRO A 175 4.72 9.16 -2.20
C PRO A 175 3.46 8.49 -1.62
N ASN A 176 3.54 7.90 -0.42
CA ASN A 176 2.43 7.22 0.24
C ASN A 176 2.63 7.16 1.76
N ALA A 177 1.59 6.75 2.48
CA ALA A 177 1.55 6.63 3.93
C ALA A 177 1.92 5.24 4.48
N ASN A 178 2.73 4.48 3.73
CA ASN A 178 3.28 3.20 4.18
C ASN A 178 4.35 3.40 5.27
N CYS A 179 5.03 2.32 5.67
CA CYS A 179 6.13 2.35 6.65
C CYS A 179 7.24 3.34 6.29
N LYS A 180 7.83 3.99 7.31
CA LYS A 180 8.93 4.99 7.23
C LYS A 180 10.25 4.46 6.65
N GLY A 181 10.28 3.22 6.18
CA GLY A 181 11.43 2.50 5.60
C GLY A 181 10.96 1.20 4.93
N CYS A 182 10.08 1.34 3.94
CA CYS A 182 9.43 0.22 3.27
C CYS A 182 10.42 -0.63 2.47
N VAL A 183 10.51 -1.91 2.81
CA VAL A 183 11.42 -2.89 2.19
C VAL A 183 11.07 -3.27 0.75
N LYS A 184 9.86 -2.93 0.29
CA LYS A 184 9.48 -3.05 -1.13
C LYS A 184 10.09 -1.94 -1.99
N ALA A 185 10.54 -0.84 -1.40
CA ALA A 185 11.19 0.23 -2.15
C ALA A 185 12.60 -0.20 -2.55
N THR A 186 12.91 -0.05 -3.83
CA THR A 186 14.24 -0.39 -4.39
C THR A 186 15.05 0.84 -4.76
N SER A 187 14.45 2.03 -4.68
CA SER A 187 15.01 3.27 -5.20
C SER A 187 16.06 3.88 -4.28
N PRO A 188 17.24 4.26 -4.81
CA PRO A 188 18.21 5.10 -4.13
C PRO A 188 17.58 6.40 -3.57
N THR A 189 16.72 7.06 -4.36
CA THR A 189 16.06 8.31 -3.96
C THR A 189 15.19 8.12 -2.71
N TYR A 190 14.45 7.01 -2.65
CA TYR A 190 13.62 6.69 -1.47
C TYR A 190 14.49 6.46 -0.24
N TRP A 191 15.49 5.60 -0.37
CA TRP A 191 16.31 5.20 0.77
C TRP A 191 17.19 6.34 1.28
N ASN A 192 17.67 7.23 0.41
CA ASN A 192 18.36 8.45 0.83
C ASN A 192 17.40 9.49 1.43
N LEU A 193 16.12 9.53 1.03
CA LEU A 193 15.11 10.31 1.75
C LEU A 193 14.89 9.74 3.17
N VAL A 194 14.76 8.42 3.32
CA VAL A 194 14.65 7.75 4.62
C VAL A 194 15.89 8.05 5.47
N ARG A 195 17.10 7.95 4.91
CA ARG A 195 18.37 8.27 5.59
C ARG A 195 18.39 9.68 6.16
N ARG A 196 17.85 10.65 5.42
CA ARG A 196 17.82 12.06 5.83
C ARG A 196 16.73 12.37 6.86
N ILE A 197 15.53 11.84 6.67
CA ILE A 197 14.34 12.20 7.47
C ILE A 197 14.20 11.31 8.70
N PHE A 198 14.55 10.02 8.58
CA PHE A 198 14.44 9.01 9.64
C PHE A 198 15.76 8.22 9.75
N PRO A 199 16.86 8.85 10.19
CA PRO A 199 18.18 8.22 10.23
C PRO A 199 18.22 6.94 11.06
N ASP A 200 17.48 6.89 12.18
CA ASP A 200 17.41 5.70 13.03
C ASP A 200 16.67 4.55 12.34
N VAL A 201 15.61 4.86 11.58
CA VAL A 201 14.89 3.88 10.76
C VAL A 201 15.81 3.35 9.65
N PHE A 202 16.58 4.24 9.01
CA PHE A 202 17.56 3.83 8.00
C PHE A 202 18.62 2.88 8.59
N ALA A 203 19.23 3.27 9.72
CA ALA A 203 20.28 2.50 10.37
C ALA A 203 19.77 1.11 10.82
N ALA A 204 18.59 1.05 11.45
CA ALA A 204 17.97 -0.21 11.85
C ALA A 204 17.67 -1.13 10.65
N ARG A 205 17.21 -0.56 9.52
CA ARG A 205 16.90 -1.34 8.31
C ARG A 205 18.17 -1.82 7.63
N ALA A 206 19.24 -1.02 7.66
CA ALA A 206 20.54 -1.40 7.13
C ALA A 206 21.11 -2.59 7.91
N GLU A 207 21.15 -2.50 9.25
CA GLU A 207 21.59 -3.59 10.14
C GLU A 207 20.79 -4.87 9.86
N GLN A 208 19.47 -4.79 9.89
CA GLN A 208 18.60 -5.95 9.72
C GLN A 208 18.76 -6.57 8.33
N SER A 209 18.86 -5.74 7.30
CA SER A 209 19.09 -6.21 5.92
C SER A 209 20.41 -6.97 5.79
N ARG A 210 21.47 -6.54 6.48
CA ARG A 210 22.76 -7.23 6.51
C ARG A 210 22.69 -8.55 7.24
N ARG A 211 22.13 -8.53 8.45
CA ARG A 211 21.99 -9.74 9.27
C ARG A 211 21.15 -10.82 8.59
N LEU A 212 20.15 -10.44 7.82
CA LEU A 212 19.29 -11.36 7.05
C LEU A 212 19.81 -11.63 5.61
N GLY A 213 20.90 -10.99 5.19
CA GLY A 213 21.47 -11.19 3.84
C GLY A 213 20.61 -10.63 2.70
N VAL A 214 19.74 -9.66 2.96
CA VAL A 214 18.76 -9.12 1.99
C VAL A 214 19.24 -7.78 1.41
N ARG A 215 19.33 -7.70 0.08
CA ARG A 215 19.72 -6.47 -0.63
C ARG A 215 18.49 -5.67 -1.06
N LEU A 216 18.24 -4.55 -0.40
CA LEU A 216 16.99 -3.80 -0.58
C LEU A 216 17.03 -2.76 -1.71
N VAL A 217 18.20 -2.19 -2.01
CA VAL A 217 18.33 -1.11 -3.01
C VAL A 217 18.83 -1.65 -4.34
N ARG A 218 18.36 -1.08 -5.45
CA ARG A 218 18.95 -1.24 -6.77
C ARG A 218 19.71 0.04 -7.15
N TYR A 219 21.03 -0.04 -7.27
CA TYR A 219 21.91 1.06 -7.65
C TYR A 219 22.79 0.64 -8.82
N LYS A 220 22.83 1.45 -9.89
CA LYS A 220 23.56 1.14 -11.14
C LYS A 220 23.27 -0.25 -11.73
N GLY A 221 22.00 -0.67 -11.66
CA GLY A 221 21.56 -1.96 -12.19
C GLY A 221 21.73 -3.13 -11.22
N GLU A 222 22.46 -2.99 -10.13
CA GLU A 222 22.73 -4.08 -9.19
C GLU A 222 21.96 -3.92 -7.88
N ARG A 223 21.58 -5.05 -7.27
CA ARG A 223 21.03 -5.05 -5.91
C ARG A 223 22.19 -4.94 -4.93
N ILE A 224 22.14 -3.94 -4.04
CA ILE A 224 23.13 -3.69 -2.99
C ILE A 224 22.45 -3.60 -1.62
N PHE A 225 23.24 -3.67 -0.57
CA PHE A 225 22.76 -3.43 0.78
C PHE A 225 22.58 -1.93 1.05
N LEU A 226 21.86 -1.60 2.12
CA LEU A 226 21.50 -0.23 2.46
C LEU A 226 22.70 0.62 2.89
N ASP A 227 23.61 0.03 3.65
CA ASP A 227 24.85 0.66 4.11
C ASP A 227 25.87 0.89 2.97
N GLU A 228 25.77 0.16 1.86
CA GLU A 228 26.56 0.37 0.64
C GLU A 228 26.05 1.54 -0.22
N LEU A 229 24.82 2.02 0.01
CA LEU A 229 24.21 3.06 -0.81
C LEU A 229 24.94 4.40 -0.62
N PRO A 230 25.49 5.03 -1.69
CA PRO A 230 26.09 6.36 -1.58
C PRO A 230 25.07 7.42 -1.11
N PRO A 231 25.42 8.33 -0.18
CA PRO A 231 24.50 9.35 0.33
C PRO A 231 23.97 10.33 -0.70
N ASP A 232 24.70 10.50 -1.79
CA ASP A 232 24.38 11.36 -2.94
C ASP A 232 23.73 10.60 -4.10
N ALA A 233 23.50 9.29 -3.97
CA ALA A 233 22.88 8.50 -5.01
C ALA A 233 21.43 8.95 -5.26
N VAL A 234 21.12 9.27 -6.52
CA VAL A 234 19.78 9.66 -6.97
C VAL A 234 19.31 8.67 -8.03
N GLY A 235 18.10 8.15 -7.85
CA GLY A 235 17.37 7.35 -8.83
C GLY A 235 16.22 8.14 -9.47
N ARG A 236 15.16 7.44 -9.91
CA ARG A 236 13.97 8.11 -10.44
C ARG A 236 13.29 9.01 -9.38
N PRO A 237 12.60 10.10 -9.78
CA PRO A 237 11.83 10.94 -8.87
C PRO A 237 10.76 10.17 -8.09
N LEU A 238 10.46 10.57 -6.85
CA LEU A 238 9.53 9.82 -6.01
C LEU A 238 8.09 9.80 -6.55
N LYS A 239 7.66 10.87 -7.24
CA LYS A 239 6.32 10.95 -7.87
C LYS A 239 6.10 9.92 -8.98
N THR A 240 7.16 9.45 -9.64
CA THR A 240 7.06 8.39 -10.66
C THR A 240 7.17 6.99 -10.06
N MET A 241 7.47 6.88 -8.76
CA MET A 241 7.56 5.59 -8.10
C MET A 241 6.18 5.11 -7.69
N ARG A 242 5.76 4.02 -8.34
CA ARG A 242 4.62 3.21 -7.90
C ARG A 242 5.06 2.34 -6.72
N ILE A 243 5.27 2.96 -5.56
CA ILE A 243 5.29 2.19 -4.31
C ILE A 243 3.83 1.91 -3.99
N GLU A 244 3.41 0.67 -4.21
CA GLU A 244 2.06 0.20 -3.92
C GLU A 244 1.66 0.55 -2.48
N CYS A 245 0.55 1.28 -2.32
CA CYS A 245 -0.12 1.42 -1.04
C CYS A 245 -0.81 0.09 -0.70
N GLY A 246 -0.61 -0.38 0.54
CA GLY A 246 -0.76 -1.79 0.95
C GLY A 246 -2.17 -2.38 1.05
N ILE A 247 -2.19 -3.62 1.55
CA ILE A 247 -3.28 -4.62 1.67
C ILE A 247 -3.38 -5.60 0.51
N VAL A 248 -3.06 -5.16 -0.70
CA VAL A 248 -3.09 -6.01 -1.88
C VAL A 248 -1.71 -6.64 -2.11
N CYS A 249 -1.62 -7.96 -1.99
CA CYS A 249 -0.49 -8.74 -2.48
C CYS A 249 -0.94 -9.36 -3.79
N GLU A 250 -0.36 -8.94 -4.91
CA GLU A 250 -0.56 -9.59 -6.20
C GLU A 250 0.52 -10.67 -6.34
N GLU A 251 0.12 -11.90 -6.60
CA GLU A 251 1.03 -12.92 -7.11
C GLU A 251 1.28 -12.60 -8.59
N ASP A 252 2.36 -11.88 -8.90
CA ASP A 252 2.73 -11.67 -10.30
C ASP A 252 3.25 -13.01 -10.89
N PRO A 253 2.60 -13.58 -11.93
CA PRO A 253 3.14 -14.73 -12.64
C PRO A 253 4.38 -14.35 -13.47
N THR A 254 4.55 -13.06 -13.75
CA THR A 254 5.61 -12.50 -14.60
C THR A 254 6.61 -11.72 -13.77
N GLY A 255 7.40 -12.44 -12.96
CA GLY A 255 8.59 -11.86 -12.33
C GLY A 255 9.67 -11.57 -13.36
N ASP A 256 9.45 -10.56 -14.21
CA ASP A 256 10.38 -9.80 -15.06
C ASP A 256 9.66 -9.33 -16.34
N ARG A 257 9.33 -8.04 -16.43
CA ARG A 257 9.18 -7.32 -17.72
C ARG A 257 9.62 -5.85 -17.55
N GLU A 258 10.93 -5.64 -17.51
CA GLU A 258 11.54 -4.42 -18.07
C GLU A 258 12.47 -4.85 -19.22
N GLU A 259 11.89 -5.29 -20.34
CA GLU A 259 12.52 -5.22 -21.66
C GLU A 259 11.51 -4.62 -22.63
N TYR A 260 11.45 -3.28 -22.67
CA TYR A 260 11.03 -2.58 -23.86
C TYR A 260 12.28 -2.30 -24.69
N PHE A 261 12.76 -3.31 -25.41
CA PHE A 261 13.67 -3.06 -26.53
C PHE A 261 12.85 -2.45 -27.67
N ASN A 262 13.20 -1.21 -27.99
CA ASN A 262 12.69 -0.41 -29.09
C ASN A 262 13.04 -1.12 -30.41
N ILE A 263 12.07 -1.77 -31.07
CA ILE A 263 12.28 -2.38 -32.38
C ILE A 263 12.17 -1.29 -33.44
N THR A 264 13.27 -0.57 -33.66
CA THR A 264 13.39 0.33 -34.80
C THR A 264 14.82 0.52 -35.32
N GLU A 265 15.69 -0.50 -35.26
CA GLU A 265 17.03 -0.32 -35.86
C GLU A 265 17.82 -1.60 -36.24
N TRP A 266 17.25 -2.52 -37.04
CA TRP A 266 18.06 -3.54 -37.76
C TRP A 266 17.50 -3.85 -39.16
N LEU A 267 17.30 -2.80 -39.97
CA LEU A 267 17.51 -2.88 -41.41
C LEU A 267 18.87 -2.23 -41.68
N LEU A 268 19.72 -2.91 -42.45
CA LEU A 268 21.12 -2.58 -42.83
C LEU A 268 22.21 -3.34 -42.07
N ALA A 269 22.25 -4.66 -42.28
CA ALA A 269 23.52 -5.35 -42.56
C ALA A 269 23.23 -6.44 -43.59
N ALA A 270 23.58 -6.11 -44.83
CA ALA A 270 23.94 -7.08 -45.87
C ALA A 270 25.31 -7.68 -45.54
#